data_AF-A0A522LWP9-F1
#
_entry.id   AF-A0A522LWP9-F1
#
_cell.length_a   1.000
_cell.length_b   1.000
_cell.length_c   1.000
_cell.angle_alpha   90.00
_cell.angle_beta   90.00
_cell.angle_gamma   90.00
#
_symmetry.space_group_name_H-M   'P 1'
#
loop_
_entity.id
_entity.type
_entity.pdbx_description
1 polymer ?
#
loop_
_entity_poly.entity_id
_entity_poly.type
_entity_poly.pdbx_seq_one_letter_code
_entity_poly.pdbx_strand_id
1 'polypeptide(L)'
;MRPETDLRPTAYVVVALGVALAFVAAVVPHYDAGYRLDLPVLLAGLTPYLVYSLFTGFVRDRWLYAGGALLLVFDLAFKVRERFLQYDGYADGLVYLAPLAAAAVLALMLGLGARAHRATSLPPDESKPD
;
A
#
# COMPACT_ATOMS: atom_id res chain seq x y z
N MET A 1 29.67 -14.38 -5.35
CA MET A 1 28.32 -14.36 -4.75
C MET A 1 27.98 -12.90 -4.47
N ARG A 2 27.03 -12.30 -5.20
CA ARG A 2 26.52 -10.98 -4.81
C ARG A 2 25.70 -11.19 -3.54
N PRO A 3 25.89 -10.40 -2.46
CA PRO A 3 24.98 -10.46 -1.33
C PRO A 3 23.58 -10.16 -1.89
N GLU A 4 22.67 -11.13 -1.82
CA GLU A 4 21.25 -10.85 -2.04
C GLU A 4 20.86 -9.92 -0.90
N THR A 5 20.77 -8.63 -1.20
CA THR A 5 20.28 -7.63 -0.26
C THR A 5 18.84 -7.99 0.09
N ASP A 6 18.63 -8.48 1.31
CA ASP A 6 17.30 -8.67 1.88
C ASP A 6 16.58 -7.31 1.94
N LEU A 7 15.56 -7.12 1.11
CA LEU A 7 14.78 -5.88 1.04
C LEU A 7 13.53 -5.92 1.94
N ARG A 8 13.36 -6.94 2.78
CA ARG A 8 12.26 -7.01 3.76
C ARG A 8 12.25 -5.83 4.75
N PRO A 9 13.40 -5.33 5.27
CA PRO A 9 13.41 -4.15 6.14
C PRO A 9 12.74 -2.94 5.51
N THR A 10 12.96 -2.73 4.21
CA THR A 10 12.36 -1.63 3.45
C THR A 10 10.84 -1.72 3.39
N ALA A 11 10.27 -2.93 3.34
CA ALA A 11 8.81 -3.08 3.37
C ALA A 11 8.20 -2.64 4.71
N TYR A 12 8.88 -2.92 5.83
CA TYR A 12 8.43 -2.43 7.14
C TYR A 12 8.52 -0.90 7.25
N VAL A 13 9.55 -0.29 6.66
CA VAL A 13 9.67 1.18 6.58
C VAL A 13 8.50 1.77 5.79
N VAL A 14 8.13 1.17 4.65
CA VAL A 14 6.98 1.62 3.85
C VAL A 14 5.69 1.55 4.66
N VAL A 15 5.45 0.44 5.38
CA VAL A 15 4.26 0.30 6.24
C VAL A 15 4.27 1.34 7.36
N ALA A 16 5.39 1.55 8.05
CA ALA A 16 5.50 2.53 9.13
C ALA A 16 5.22 3.96 8.64
N LEU A 17 5.80 4.35 7.51
CA LEU A 17 5.54 5.65 6.89
C LEU A 17 4.08 5.79 6.46
N GLY A 18 3.50 4.73 5.90
CA GLY A 18 2.09 4.70 5.51
C GLY A 18 1.13 4.87 6.68
N VAL A 19 1.40 4.20 7.81
CA VAL A 19 0.64 4.34 9.05
C VAL A 19 0.71 5.78 9.56
N ALA A 20 1.90 6.38 9.58
CA ALA A 20 2.07 7.78 9.98
C ALA A 20 1.29 8.73 9.05
N LEU A 21 1.35 8.50 7.73
CA LEU A 21 0.60 9.27 6.73
C LEU A 21 -0.92 9.14 6.90
N ALA A 22 -1.43 7.93 7.15
CA ALA A 22 -2.84 7.70 7.42
C ALA A 22 -3.29 8.40 8.71
N PHE A 23 -2.47 8.35 9.76
CA PHE A 23 -2.75 9.06 11.00
C PHE A 23 -2.81 10.57 10.81
N VAL A 24 -1.81 11.16 10.16
CA VAL A 24 -1.77 12.62 9.91
C VAL A 24 -2.95 13.07 9.06
N ALA A 25 -3.37 12.28 8.06
CA ALA A 25 -4.53 12.60 7.23
C ALA A 25 -5.86 12.52 8.01
N ALA A 26 -5.97 11.58 8.96
CA ALA A 26 -7.15 11.39 9.77
C ALA A 26 -7.31 12.41 10.90
N VAL A 27 -6.24 13.13 11.28
CA VAL A 27 -6.32 14.20 12.28
C VAL A 27 -6.83 15.48 11.61
N VAL A 28 -8.07 15.86 11.90
CA VAL A 28 -8.79 16.97 11.25
C VAL A 28 -9.03 18.12 12.24
N PRO A 29 -8.93 19.40 11.85
CA PRO A 29 -9.27 20.52 12.73
C PRO A 29 -10.74 20.44 13.15
N HIS A 30 -11.01 20.73 14.42
CA HIS A 30 -12.37 20.74 14.96
C HIS A 30 -12.58 21.97 15.85
N TYR A 31 -13.72 22.66 15.66
CA TYR A 31 -13.98 23.95 16.30
C TYR A 31 -13.95 23.89 17.83
N ASP A 32 -14.44 22.81 18.44
CA ASP A 32 -14.56 22.70 19.90
C ASP A 32 -13.35 22.05 20.60
N ALA A 33 -12.61 21.18 19.90
CA ALA A 33 -11.56 20.34 20.49
C ALA A 33 -10.15 20.62 19.95
N GLY A 34 -10.02 21.57 19.01
CA GLY A 34 -8.80 21.82 18.25
C GLY A 34 -8.60 20.78 17.15
N TYR A 35 -8.52 19.49 17.50
CA TYR A 35 -8.39 18.39 16.55
C TYR A 35 -9.30 17.21 16.91
N ARG A 36 -9.84 16.56 15.88
CA ARG A 36 -10.60 15.30 15.99
C ARG A 36 -9.97 14.25 15.09
N LEU A 37 -9.96 13.01 15.56
CA LEU A 37 -9.57 11.86 14.75
C LEU A 37 -10.77 11.36 13.95
N ASP A 38 -10.67 11.36 12.63
CA ASP A 38 -11.65 10.77 11.72
C ASP A 38 -11.31 9.28 11.51
N LEU A 39 -12.02 8.43 12.25
CA LEU A 39 -11.78 6.99 12.26
C LEU A 39 -12.01 6.34 10.89
N PRO A 40 -13.10 6.65 10.14
CA PRO A 40 -13.25 6.20 8.76
C PRO A 40 -12.08 6.56 7.84
N VAL A 41 -11.56 7.80 7.89
CA VAL A 41 -10.40 8.21 7.09
C VAL A 41 -9.15 7.42 7.49
N LEU A 42 -8.95 7.19 8.78
CA LEU A 42 -7.82 6.39 9.28
C LEU A 42 -7.88 4.95 8.75
N LEU A 43 -9.03 4.29 8.87
CA LEU A 43 -9.20 2.90 8.43
C LEU A 43 -9.05 2.76 6.92
N ALA A 44 -9.66 3.66 6.14
CA ALA A 44 -9.49 3.69 4.69
C ALA A 44 -8.01 3.89 4.32
N GLY A 45 -7.34 4.86 4.94
CA GLY A 45 -5.93 5.16 4.72
C GLY A 45 -4.97 4.04 5.12
N LEU A 46 -5.31 3.21 6.11
CA LEU A 46 -4.49 2.07 6.53
C LEU A 46 -4.66 0.84 5.61
N THR A 47 -5.81 0.68 4.99
CA THR A 47 -6.16 -0.49 4.15
C THR A 47 -5.09 -0.84 3.11
N PRO A 48 -4.56 0.08 2.28
CA PRO A 48 -3.57 -0.28 1.28
C PRO A 48 -2.26 -0.77 1.89
N TYR A 49 -1.87 -0.28 3.08
CA TYR A 49 -0.67 -0.72 3.77
C TYR A 49 -0.85 -2.07 4.46
N LEU A 50 -2.06 -2.38 4.93
CA LEU A 50 -2.41 -3.72 5.42
C LEU A 50 -2.35 -4.74 4.28
N VAL A 51 -2.94 -4.41 3.13
CA VAL A 51 -2.85 -5.23 1.91
C VAL A 51 -1.39 -5.43 1.53
N TYR A 52 -0.62 -4.35 1.42
CA TYR A 52 0.81 -4.42 1.13
C TYR A 52 1.55 -5.37 2.09
N SER A 53 1.29 -5.24 3.40
CA SER A 53 1.93 -6.05 4.44
C SER A 53 1.63 -7.55 4.28
N LEU A 54 0.42 -7.91 3.84
CA LEU A 54 0.01 -9.30 3.61
C LEU A 54 0.86 -9.97 2.52
N PHE A 55 1.27 -9.22 1.51
CA PHE A 55 2.06 -9.74 0.38
C PHE A 55 3.57 -9.80 0.64
N THR A 56 4.06 -9.23 1.76
CA THR A 56 5.50 -9.21 2.09
C THR A 56 6.11 -10.61 2.22
N GLY A 57 5.33 -11.61 2.64
CA GLY A 57 5.78 -13.00 2.74
C GLY A 57 5.74 -13.81 1.44
N PHE A 58 5.11 -13.29 0.37
CA PHE A 58 4.76 -14.10 -0.82
C PHE A 58 5.40 -13.61 -2.12
N VAL A 59 6.01 -12.42 -2.13
CA VAL A 59 6.46 -11.74 -3.36
C VAL A 59 7.97 -11.47 -3.30
N ARG A 60 8.68 -11.60 -4.43
CA ARG A 60 10.12 -11.29 -4.53
C ARG A 60 10.40 -9.82 -4.17
N ASP A 61 11.56 -9.61 -3.56
CA ASP A 61 12.06 -8.31 -3.06
C ASP A 61 11.92 -7.15 -4.05
N ARG A 62 12.16 -7.37 -5.35
CA ARG A 62 12.06 -6.31 -6.37
C ARG A 62 10.62 -5.83 -6.61
N TRP A 63 9.66 -6.74 -6.63
CA TRP A 63 8.24 -6.42 -6.81
C TRP A 63 7.67 -5.78 -5.54
N LEU A 64 8.14 -6.24 -4.38
CA LEU A 64 7.78 -5.68 -3.09
C LEU A 64 8.24 -4.22 -3.00
N TYR A 65 9.52 -3.96 -3.27
CA TYR A 65 10.07 -2.60 -3.26
C TYR A 65 9.36 -1.67 -4.25
N ALA A 66 9.18 -2.10 -5.50
CA ALA A 66 8.51 -1.29 -6.52
C ALA A 66 7.05 -0.98 -6.13
N GLY A 67 6.31 -1.98 -5.63
CA GLY A 67 4.93 -1.79 -5.16
C GLY A 67 4.83 -0.87 -3.95
N GLY A 68 5.72 -1.03 -2.97
CA GLY A 68 5.76 -0.19 -1.78
C GLY A 68 6.11 1.26 -2.10
N ALA A 69 7.11 1.48 -2.96
CA ALA A 69 7.50 2.82 -3.40
C ALA A 69 6.37 3.51 -4.18
N LEU A 70 5.75 2.81 -5.14
CA LEU A 70 4.62 3.36 -5.89
C LEU A 70 3.44 3.68 -4.97
N LEU A 71 3.11 2.78 -4.04
CA LEU A 71 2.04 3.00 -3.07
C LEU A 71 2.28 4.27 -2.25
N LEU A 72 3.48 4.40 -1.68
CA LEU A 72 3.81 5.48 -0.77
C LEU A 72 3.84 6.83 -1.51
N VAL A 73 4.45 6.88 -2.70
CA VAL A 73 4.49 8.10 -3.53
C VAL A 73 3.07 8.51 -3.94
N PHE A 74 2.25 7.56 -4.39
CA PHE A 74 0.87 7.85 -4.79
C PHE A 74 0.03 8.34 -3.61
N ASP A 75 0.07 7.64 -2.47
CA ASP A 75 -0.70 7.99 -1.27
C ASP A 75 -0.27 9.34 -0.69
N LEU A 76 1.05 9.62 -0.65
CA LEU A 76 1.59 10.92 -0.24
C LEU A 76 1.10 12.04 -1.18
N ALA A 77 1.27 11.89 -2.49
CA ALA A 77 0.87 12.90 -3.46
C ALA A 77 -0.63 13.18 -3.40
N PHE A 78 -1.43 12.12 -3.28
CA PHE A 78 -2.88 12.21 -3.18
C PHE A 78 -3.30 12.94 -1.90
N LYS A 79 -2.81 12.51 -0.73
CA LYS A 79 -3.11 13.15 0.55
C LYS A 79 -2.63 14.60 0.58
N VAL A 80 -1.46 14.91 0.03
CA VAL A 80 -0.96 16.30 -0.01
C VAL A 80 -1.89 17.18 -0.84
N ARG A 81 -2.33 16.70 -2.01
CA ARG A 81 -3.28 17.42 -2.86
C ARG A 81 -4.61 17.66 -2.14
N GLU A 82 -5.22 16.60 -1.62
CA GLU A 82 -6.53 16.67 -0.98
C GLU A 82 -6.51 17.52 0.30
N ARG A 83 -5.41 17.46 1.05
CA ARG A 83 -5.29 18.08 2.37
C ARG A 83 -4.78 19.51 2.36
N PHE A 84 -3.84 19.84 1.47
CA PHE A 84 -3.18 21.15 1.48
C PHE A 84 -3.52 22.02 0.28
N LEU A 85 -3.96 21.43 -0.84
CA LEU A 85 -4.28 22.19 -2.06
C LEU A 85 -5.78 22.34 -2.30
N GLN A 86 -6.60 21.34 -1.93
CA GLN A 86 -8.02 21.27 -2.27
C GLN A 86 -8.91 20.90 -1.08
N TYR A 87 -8.53 21.28 0.14
CA TYR A 87 -9.27 20.87 1.33
C TYR A 87 -10.63 21.55 1.43
N ASP A 88 -11.68 20.81 1.06
CA ASP A 88 -13.10 21.20 1.20
C ASP A 88 -13.82 20.29 2.21
N GLY A 89 -13.16 19.96 3.33
CA GLY A 89 -13.74 19.09 4.36
C GLY A 89 -14.03 17.66 3.92
N TYR A 90 -13.34 17.18 2.87
CA TYR A 90 -13.56 15.86 2.26
C TYR A 90 -14.95 15.66 1.64
N ALA A 91 -15.61 16.74 1.19
CA ALA A 91 -16.95 16.71 0.59
C ALA A 91 -17.07 15.72 -0.59
N ASP A 92 -16.01 15.58 -1.39
CA ASP A 92 -15.98 14.71 -2.57
C ASP A 92 -15.88 13.21 -2.22
N GLY A 93 -15.61 12.87 -0.95
CA GLY A 93 -15.50 11.50 -0.47
C GLY A 93 -14.30 10.70 -1.02
N LEU A 94 -13.45 11.32 -1.84
CA LEU A 94 -12.31 10.67 -2.47
C LEU A 94 -11.27 10.21 -1.46
N VAL A 95 -11.15 10.88 -0.31
CA VAL A 95 -10.27 10.47 0.79
C VAL A 95 -10.62 9.07 1.34
N TYR A 96 -11.86 8.61 1.15
CA TYR A 96 -12.30 7.26 1.54
C TYR A 96 -12.12 6.25 0.41
N LEU A 97 -12.48 6.62 -0.82
CA LEU A 97 -12.51 5.70 -1.96
C LEU A 97 -11.13 5.49 -2.59
N ALA A 98 -10.31 6.54 -2.69
CA ALA A 98 -9.01 6.46 -3.36
C ALA A 98 -8.03 5.49 -2.66
N PRO A 99 -7.91 5.46 -1.32
CA PRO A 99 -7.09 4.46 -0.64
C PRO A 99 -7.57 3.02 -0.88
N LEU A 100 -8.89 2.82 -0.96
CA LEU A 100 -9.48 1.49 -1.23
C LEU A 100 -9.21 1.05 -2.67
N ALA A 101 -9.34 1.96 -3.63
CA ALA A 101 -8.99 1.70 -5.02
C ALA A 101 -7.49 1.38 -5.16
N ALA A 102 -6.63 2.14 -4.49
CA ALA A 102 -5.19 1.88 -4.45
C ALA A 102 -4.90 0.50 -3.84
N ALA A 103 -5.57 0.12 -2.76
CA ALA A 103 -5.45 -1.20 -2.16
C ALA A 103 -5.85 -2.33 -3.13
N ALA A 104 -6.94 -2.16 -3.87
CA ALA A 104 -7.40 -3.13 -4.87
C ALA A 104 -6.41 -3.27 -6.03
N VAL A 105 -5.91 -2.16 -6.57
CA VAL A 105 -4.90 -2.15 -7.64
C VAL A 105 -3.60 -2.81 -7.16
N LEU A 106 -3.17 -2.49 -5.93
CA LEU A 106 -1.97 -3.07 -5.34
C LEU A 106 -2.11 -4.58 -5.13
N ALA A 107 -3.25 -5.03 -4.61
CA ALA A 107 -3.54 -6.46 -4.43
C ALA A 107 -3.50 -7.21 -5.76
N LEU A 108 -4.05 -6.64 -6.83
CA LEU A 108 -3.97 -7.21 -8.17
C LEU A 108 -2.53 -7.27 -8.67
N MET A 109 -1.78 -6.16 -8.59
CA MET A 109 -0.40 -6.10 -9.05
C MET A 109 0.50 -7.11 -8.33
N LEU A 110 0.46 -7.14 -7.00
CA LEU A 110 1.27 -8.05 -6.18
C LEU A 110 0.79 -9.50 -6.30
N GLY A 111 -0.52 -9.73 -6.44
CA GLY A 111 -1.09 -11.05 -6.69
C GLY A 111 -0.66 -11.65 -8.03
N LEU A 112 -0.61 -10.85 -9.09
CA LEU A 112 -0.07 -11.27 -10.39
C LEU A 112 1.43 -11.56 -10.30
N GLY A 113 2.19 -10.71 -9.58
CA GLY A 113 3.62 -10.93 -9.31
C GLY A 113 3.89 -12.24 -8.54
N ALA A 114 3.06 -12.55 -7.54
CA ALA A 114 3.14 -13.81 -6.78
C ALA A 114 2.85 -15.04 -7.65
N ARG A 115 1.84 -14.96 -8.53
CA ARG A 115 1.48 -16.05 -9.46
C ARG A 115 2.57 -16.36 -10.47
N ALA A 116 3.17 -15.33 -11.08
CA ALA A 116 4.27 -15.50 -12.03
C ALA A 116 5.45 -16.24 -11.40
N HIS A 117 5.73 -16.00 -10.11
CA HIS A 117 6.79 -16.70 -9.41
C HIS A 117 6.50 -18.19 -9.18
N ARG A 118 5.28 -18.54 -8.74
CA ARG A 118 4.89 -19.94 -8.50
C ARG A 118 4.95 -20.79 -9.77
N ALA A 119 4.62 -20.21 -10.93
CA ALA A 119 4.70 -20.91 -12.22
C ALA A 119 6.14 -21.31 -12.60
N THR A 120 7.13 -20.51 -12.21
CA THR A 120 8.56 -20.77 -12.50
C THR A 120 9.22 -21.74 -11.53
N SER A 121 8.60 -22.03 -10.38
CA SER A 121 9.15 -22.92 -9.35
C SER A 121 8.61 -24.35 -9.39
N LEU A 122 7.65 -24.64 -10.29
CA LEU A 122 7.15 -26.01 -10.51
C LEU A 122 8.17 -26.80 -11.35
N PRO A 123 8.55 -28.02 -10.95
CA PRO A 123 9.38 -28.89 -11.78
C PRO A 123 8.66 -29.19 -13.10
N PRO A 124 9.37 -29.32 -14.23
CA PRO A 124 8.77 -29.70 -15.50
C PRO A 124 8.01 -31.02 -15.33
N ASP A 125 6.79 -31.05 -15.84
CA ASP A 125 5.92 -32.22 -15.79
C ASP A 125 6.53 -33.35 -16.63
N GLU A 126 7.26 -34.26 -15.98
CA GLU A 126 7.87 -35.45 -16.60
C GLU A 126 6.83 -36.49 -17.05
N SER A 127 5.52 -36.23 -16.89
CA SER A 127 4.46 -37.22 -17.17
C SER A 127 3.92 -37.22 -18.61
N LYS A 128 4.58 -36.54 -19.55
CA LYS A 128 4.16 -36.56 -20.96
C LYS A 128 4.98 -37.59 -21.77
N PRO A 129 4.44 -38.79 -22.06
CA PRO A 129 5.05 -39.66 -23.06
C PRO A 129 4.85 -39.08 -24.46
N ASP A 130 5.89 -39.23 -25.28
CA ASP A 130 5.94 -38.87 -26.71
C ASP A 130 4.87 -39.57 -27.56
#